data_AF-A0AAJ1Q6V3-F1
#
_entry.id   AF-A0AAJ1Q6V3-F1
#
_cell.length_a   1.000
_cell.length_b   1.000
_cell.length_c   1.000
_cell.angle_alpha   90.00
_cell.angle_beta   90.00
_cell.angle_gamma   90.00
#
_symmetry.space_group_name_H-M   'P 1'
#
loop_
_entity.id
_entity.type
_entity.pdbx_description
1 polymer ?
#
loop_
_entity_poly.entity_id
_entity_poly.type
_entity_poly.pdbx_seq_one_letter_code
_entity_poly.pdbx_strand_id
1 'polypeptide(L)'
;MKNLAKKIFFGFVLILFFALSTMAQMIIAVTPSNASQEPVINSIEDESTVSVEAFNRAIDRMLEMDQYQVSMKWTDLTDNHLMGQAFLLADESQGDLLGRLRFFSDEFTPMTTHFNFVAYRHFELAYVQSFKYWESLGFFKQAFFPYLTDLRLAPFVNYYLQVDNDYLQANPLSSNMLQSLLLLPNRDKLNQVAKDYLVKDQGNYRLSVERLEIPAQFFEGESLLNFTYRQDYELNPTSKDQHLNQSIKQEMNFVKDKPYLAFNVDLNTTISQDLAKANPSKARLPLLPPLSRKESLSTAGIMDKLTKFSLDFDVKDRVYRVVLEGMTEYVDFNLLSTNTANLQTRPVRFEYTLRPVKRPIPSLGDLPTMNQAEANYYMERLLESED
;
A
#
# COMPACT_ATOMS: atom_id res chain seq x y z
N MET A 1 -38.31 42.16 -41.06
CA MET A 1 -38.03 43.58 -40.72
C MET A 1 -36.90 44.09 -41.63
N LYS A 2 -36.70 45.42 -41.70
CA LYS A 2 -35.91 46.09 -42.76
C LYS A 2 -34.38 46.06 -42.52
N ASN A 3 -33.66 46.41 -43.59
CA ASN A 3 -32.24 46.79 -43.73
C ASN A 3 -31.23 45.62 -43.86
N LEU A 4 -30.38 45.46 -44.90
CA LEU A 4 -29.78 46.32 -45.95
C LEU A 4 -28.33 46.76 -45.67
N ALA A 5 -27.35 45.96 -46.12
CA ALA A 5 -26.03 46.38 -46.65
C ALA A 5 -25.37 45.17 -47.37
N LYS A 6 -25.37 45.13 -48.72
CA LYS A 6 -24.20 45.40 -49.60
C LYS A 6 -22.98 44.50 -49.35
N LYS A 7 -22.72 43.52 -50.24
CA LYS A 7 -21.83 43.60 -51.45
C LYS A 7 -20.34 43.80 -51.05
N ILE A 8 -19.39 42.95 -51.44
CA ILE A 8 -18.60 42.92 -52.71
C ILE A 8 -17.56 41.76 -52.53
N PHE A 9 -16.96 41.05 -53.49
CA PHE A 9 -17.20 40.71 -54.92
C PHE A 9 -15.96 39.90 -55.41
N PHE A 10 -16.13 38.72 -56.04
CA PHE A 10 -15.17 37.99 -56.92
C PHE A 10 -13.74 37.66 -56.41
N GLY A 11 -13.08 36.56 -56.83
CA GLY A 11 -13.51 35.43 -57.66
C GLY A 11 -12.40 34.84 -58.54
N PHE A 12 -12.70 33.69 -59.19
CA PHE A 12 -12.15 33.23 -60.49
C PHE A 12 -10.67 32.70 -60.53
N VAL A 13 -10.30 31.63 -61.28
CA VAL A 13 -11.09 30.65 -62.08
C VAL A 13 -10.26 29.41 -62.55
N LEU A 14 -10.97 28.36 -63.04
CA LEU A 14 -10.69 27.38 -64.15
C LEU A 14 -9.25 26.82 -64.38
N ILE A 15 -8.94 25.52 -64.55
CA ILE A 15 -9.53 24.31 -65.20
C ILE A 15 -9.03 23.98 -66.64
N LEU A 16 -8.48 22.74 -66.77
CA LEU A 16 -8.38 21.79 -67.92
C LEU A 16 -7.25 21.78 -69.00
N PHE A 17 -7.08 20.55 -69.56
CA PHE A 17 -6.27 20.07 -70.71
C PHE A 17 -4.74 19.88 -70.50
N PHE A 18 -4.01 18.92 -71.11
CA PHE A 18 -4.24 18.01 -72.28
C PHE A 18 -3.73 16.55 -72.02
N ALA A 19 -3.74 15.66 -73.03
CA ALA A 19 -3.58 14.20 -72.90
C ALA A 19 -2.46 13.55 -73.78
N LEU A 20 -2.14 12.27 -73.47
CA LEU A 20 -1.45 11.22 -74.29
C LEU A 20 -0.06 11.49 -74.93
N SER A 21 0.94 10.61 -74.68
CA SER A 21 1.34 9.55 -75.65
C SER A 21 2.69 8.81 -75.34
N THR A 22 2.69 7.50 -75.65
CA THR A 22 3.82 6.62 -76.08
C THR A 22 5.03 6.28 -75.20
N MET A 23 5.38 4.99 -75.19
CA MET A 23 6.64 4.40 -74.68
C MET A 23 7.77 4.42 -75.73
N ALA A 24 9.04 4.47 -75.28
CA ALA A 24 10.17 3.75 -75.88
C ALA A 24 11.34 3.64 -74.88
N GLN A 25 12.12 2.55 -74.94
CA GLN A 25 13.31 2.31 -74.09
C GLN A 25 14.62 2.59 -74.86
N MET A 26 15.66 3.14 -74.20
CA MET A 26 17.07 2.86 -74.57
C MET A 26 18.11 3.24 -73.48
N ILE A 27 19.34 2.71 -73.64
CA ILE A 27 20.41 2.43 -72.66
C ILE A 27 21.76 2.50 -73.42
N ILE A 28 22.92 2.98 -72.94
CA ILE A 28 23.37 3.67 -71.71
C ILE A 28 24.62 4.52 -72.05
N ALA A 29 24.90 5.65 -71.38
CA ALA A 29 26.26 6.25 -71.37
C ALA A 29 26.52 7.32 -70.27
N VAL A 30 27.19 6.86 -69.20
CA VAL A 30 28.10 7.54 -68.24
C VAL A 30 28.84 8.75 -68.86
N THR A 31 28.98 9.98 -68.27
CA THR A 31 29.66 10.40 -67.01
C THR A 31 29.47 11.93 -66.75
N PRO A 32 30.03 12.52 -65.67
CA PRO A 32 29.35 12.90 -64.43
C PRO A 32 28.87 14.37 -64.38
N SER A 33 27.97 14.68 -63.43
CA SER A 33 27.71 16.06 -63.00
C SER A 33 27.66 16.11 -61.47
N ASN A 34 28.52 16.94 -60.88
CA ASN A 34 28.55 17.16 -59.42
C ASN A 34 27.32 17.97 -59.00
N ALA A 35 26.29 17.29 -58.53
CA ALA A 35 25.22 17.89 -57.74
C ALA A 35 25.24 17.25 -56.36
N SER A 36 25.55 18.05 -55.34
CA SER A 36 25.59 17.62 -53.94
C SER A 36 24.24 17.05 -53.53
N GLN A 37 24.15 15.73 -53.39
CA GLN A 37 23.05 15.13 -52.63
C GLN A 37 23.41 15.25 -51.16
N GLU A 38 22.63 16.06 -50.45
CA GLU A 38 22.62 16.06 -48.99
C GLU A 38 22.41 14.62 -48.49
N PRO A 39 23.13 14.17 -47.46
CA PRO A 39 22.88 12.85 -46.91
C PRO A 39 21.45 12.83 -46.38
N VAL A 40 20.61 12.00 -46.99
CA VAL A 40 19.34 11.60 -46.38
C VAL A 40 19.69 10.81 -45.14
N ILE A 41 19.81 11.52 -44.03
CA ILE A 41 19.89 10.93 -42.70
C ILE A 41 18.53 10.29 -42.45
N ASN A 42 18.41 9.02 -42.87
CA ASN A 42 17.45 8.10 -42.29
C ASN A 42 17.86 7.89 -40.83
N SER A 43 17.55 8.86 -39.98
CA SER A 43 17.45 8.65 -38.55
C SER A 43 16.25 7.71 -38.37
N ILE A 44 16.53 6.42 -38.45
CA ILE A 44 15.93 5.47 -37.53
C ILE A 44 16.17 6.09 -36.16
N GLU A 45 15.14 6.69 -35.56
CA GLU A 45 15.25 7.15 -34.17
C GLU A 45 15.65 5.94 -33.35
N ASP A 46 16.80 6.04 -32.72
CA ASP A 46 17.43 4.93 -32.04
C ASP A 46 16.60 4.65 -30.77
N GLU A 47 15.61 3.75 -30.88
CA GLU A 47 14.67 3.39 -29.80
C GLU A 47 15.41 2.93 -28.52
N SER A 48 16.69 2.54 -28.67
CA SER A 48 17.63 2.15 -27.64
C SER A 48 18.19 3.30 -26.78
N THR A 49 18.10 4.56 -27.22
CA THR A 49 18.68 5.69 -26.47
C THR A 49 17.85 6.03 -25.23
N VAL A 50 18.37 5.62 -24.08
CA VAL A 50 17.77 5.84 -22.77
C VAL A 50 17.98 7.29 -22.32
N SER A 51 16.92 8.11 -22.40
CA SER A 51 16.90 9.45 -21.78
C SER A 51 16.37 9.35 -20.34
N VAL A 52 17.20 9.76 -19.38
CA VAL A 52 16.83 9.89 -17.97
C VAL A 52 15.74 10.96 -17.80
N GLU A 53 15.74 12.02 -18.63
CA GLU A 53 14.69 13.05 -18.64
C GLU A 53 13.34 12.50 -19.15
N ALA A 54 13.36 11.56 -20.09
CA ALA A 54 12.15 10.86 -20.54
C ALA A 54 11.60 9.93 -19.46
N PHE A 55 12.47 9.14 -18.81
CA PHE A 55 12.12 8.32 -17.65
C PHE A 55 11.54 9.15 -16.49
N ASN A 56 12.17 10.29 -16.19
CA ASN A 56 11.71 11.18 -15.13
C ASN A 56 10.30 11.72 -15.42
N ARG A 57 10.05 12.24 -16.63
CA ARG A 57 8.70 12.66 -17.07
C ARG A 57 7.68 11.53 -17.08
N ALA A 58 8.11 10.29 -17.31
CA ALA A 58 7.23 9.12 -17.27
C ALA A 58 6.81 8.78 -15.82
N ILE A 59 7.72 8.91 -14.85
CA ILE A 59 7.43 8.88 -13.41
C ILE A 59 6.53 10.05 -13.00
N ASP A 60 6.75 11.27 -13.51
CA ASP A 60 5.92 12.43 -13.11
C ASP A 60 4.45 12.22 -13.50
N ARG A 61 4.18 11.61 -14.68
CA ARG A 61 2.82 11.21 -15.12
C ARG A 61 2.19 10.07 -14.31
N MET A 62 2.98 9.36 -13.51
CA MET A 62 2.46 8.37 -12.56
C MET A 62 1.84 9.05 -11.34
N LEU A 63 2.35 10.22 -10.94
CA LEU A 63 1.85 11.03 -9.82
C LEU A 63 0.49 11.72 -10.10
N GLU A 64 -0.02 11.59 -11.33
CA GLU A 64 -1.33 12.09 -11.79
C GLU A 64 -2.45 11.04 -11.65
N MET A 65 -2.22 9.92 -10.96
CA MET A 65 -3.25 8.88 -10.76
C MET A 65 -4.27 9.27 -9.70
N ASP A 66 -5.53 9.29 -10.12
CA ASP A 66 -6.67 9.52 -9.22
C ASP A 66 -7.13 8.25 -8.50
N GLN A 67 -7.23 7.12 -9.23
CA GLN A 67 -7.63 5.82 -8.67
C GLN A 67 -6.55 4.76 -8.94
N TYR A 68 -5.99 4.20 -7.88
CA TYR A 68 -4.88 3.25 -7.97
C TYR A 68 -4.93 2.16 -6.89
N GLN A 69 -4.23 1.07 -7.17
CA GLN A 69 -4.02 -0.05 -6.25
C GLN A 69 -2.54 -0.17 -5.94
N VAL A 70 -2.21 -0.28 -4.66
CA VAL A 70 -0.87 -0.66 -4.18
C VAL A 70 -0.91 -2.08 -3.63
N SER A 71 0.14 -2.85 -3.88
CA SER A 71 0.29 -4.20 -3.36
C SER A 71 1.74 -4.41 -2.93
N MET A 72 1.92 -4.90 -1.72
CA MET A 72 3.19 -4.97 -1.02
C MET A 72 3.37 -6.35 -0.39
N LYS A 73 4.60 -6.86 -0.37
CA LYS A 73 4.95 -8.17 0.20
C LYS A 73 6.34 -8.11 0.86
N TRP A 74 6.45 -8.64 2.07
CA TRP A 74 7.72 -8.79 2.81
C TRP A 74 8.04 -10.29 2.93
N THR A 75 9.24 -10.69 2.52
CA THR A 75 9.69 -12.10 2.55
C THR A 75 11.06 -12.16 3.23
N ASP A 76 11.20 -12.97 4.27
CA ASP A 76 12.51 -13.33 4.83
C ASP A 76 13.21 -14.25 3.80
N LEU A 77 14.42 -13.88 3.38
CA LEU A 77 15.18 -14.63 2.38
C LEU A 77 16.00 -15.77 2.98
N THR A 78 16.06 -15.90 4.31
CA THR A 78 16.79 -16.96 5.02
C THR A 78 16.18 -18.33 4.75
N ASP A 79 14.85 -18.41 4.77
CA ASP A 79 14.03 -19.59 4.61
C ASP A 79 12.92 -19.42 3.54
N ASN A 80 12.84 -18.24 2.91
CA ASN A 80 11.80 -17.82 1.98
C ASN A 80 10.40 -17.74 2.63
N HIS A 81 10.33 -17.47 3.95
CA HIS A 81 9.09 -17.26 4.69
C HIS A 81 8.45 -15.91 4.32
N LEU A 82 7.16 -15.93 3.97
CA LEU A 82 6.36 -14.74 3.72
C LEU A 82 5.97 -14.09 5.05
N MET A 83 6.61 -12.99 5.46
CA MET A 83 6.33 -12.30 6.73
C MET A 83 4.99 -11.54 6.70
N GLY A 84 4.63 -10.98 5.54
CA GLY A 84 3.39 -10.19 5.44
C GLY A 84 3.07 -9.65 4.06
N GLN A 85 1.83 -9.19 3.92
CA GLN A 85 1.28 -8.60 2.71
C GLN A 85 0.41 -7.40 3.07
N ALA A 86 0.52 -6.33 2.29
CA ALA A 86 -0.42 -5.20 2.34
C ALA A 86 -1.04 -4.98 0.96
N PHE A 87 -2.35 -4.78 0.92
CA PHE A 87 -3.10 -4.39 -0.26
C PHE A 87 -3.86 -3.10 0.06
N LEU A 88 -3.66 -2.07 -0.75
CA LEU A 88 -4.34 -0.80 -0.64
C LEU A 88 -5.06 -0.48 -1.96
N LEU A 89 -6.26 0.08 -1.87
CA LEU A 89 -7.02 0.65 -2.98
C LEU A 89 -7.39 2.08 -2.56
N ALA A 90 -7.01 3.07 -3.37
CA ALA A 90 -7.18 4.48 -3.07
C ALA A 90 -7.95 5.21 -4.18
N ASP A 91 -8.70 6.23 -3.78
CA ASP A 91 -9.38 7.21 -4.63
C ASP A 91 -9.03 8.62 -4.10
N GLU A 92 -8.12 9.32 -4.78
CA GLU A 92 -7.67 10.66 -4.38
C GLU A 92 -8.82 11.68 -4.47
N SER A 93 -9.70 11.58 -5.47
CA SER A 93 -10.82 12.52 -5.65
C SER A 93 -11.77 12.55 -4.45
N GLN A 94 -12.00 11.40 -3.82
CA GLN A 94 -12.84 11.28 -2.62
C GLN A 94 -12.03 11.36 -1.32
N GLY A 95 -10.72 11.11 -1.39
CA GLY A 95 -9.86 10.92 -0.23
C GLY A 95 -10.12 9.58 0.48
N ASP A 96 -10.57 8.57 -0.27
CA ASP A 96 -10.97 7.27 0.27
C ASP A 96 -9.82 6.25 0.15
N LEU A 97 -9.64 5.41 1.19
CA LEU A 97 -8.63 4.36 1.25
C LEU A 97 -9.20 3.08 1.83
N LEU A 98 -9.15 1.98 1.08
CA LEU A 98 -9.42 0.64 1.58
C LEU A 98 -8.11 -0.13 1.75
N GLY A 99 -7.85 -0.61 2.97
CA GLY A 99 -6.66 -1.38 3.29
C GLY A 99 -6.95 -2.80 3.78
N ARG A 100 -6.09 -3.74 3.36
CA ARG A 100 -6.11 -5.15 3.78
C ARG A 100 -4.68 -5.59 4.06
N LEU A 101 -4.40 -5.89 5.33
CA LEU A 101 -3.11 -6.35 5.81
C LEU A 101 -3.22 -7.82 6.22
N ARG A 102 -2.15 -8.57 5.94
CA ARG A 102 -1.97 -9.95 6.39
C ARG A 102 -0.58 -10.08 6.99
N PHE A 103 -0.50 -10.56 8.20
CA PHE A 103 0.76 -10.84 8.89
C PHE A 103 0.87 -12.35 9.08
N PHE A 104 2.07 -12.88 8.92
CA PHE A 104 2.37 -14.28 9.14
C PHE A 104 3.51 -14.35 10.15
N SER A 105 3.34 -15.19 11.18
CA SER A 105 4.34 -15.37 12.21
C SER A 105 4.23 -16.77 12.80
N ASP A 106 5.36 -17.48 12.79
CA ASP A 106 5.48 -18.81 13.40
C ASP A 106 5.62 -18.75 14.93
N GLU A 107 5.79 -17.55 15.51
CA GLU A 107 5.88 -17.32 16.96
C GLU A 107 4.53 -17.42 17.67
N PHE A 108 3.42 -17.38 16.92
CA PHE A 108 2.07 -17.34 17.46
C PHE A 108 1.13 -18.36 16.82
N THR A 109 0.09 -18.77 17.57
CA THR A 109 -1.05 -19.52 17.04
C THR A 109 -2.34 -18.74 17.32
N PRO A 110 -3.15 -18.41 16.29
CA PRO A 110 -2.95 -18.68 14.87
C PRO A 110 -1.76 -17.93 14.24
N MET A 111 -1.16 -18.57 13.24
CA MET A 111 0.02 -18.07 12.50
C MET A 111 -0.30 -16.99 11.46
N THR A 112 -1.58 -16.65 11.24
CA THR A 112 -1.98 -15.66 10.23
C THR A 112 -3.01 -14.68 10.79
N THR A 113 -2.58 -13.42 10.91
CA THR A 113 -3.40 -12.31 11.37
C THR A 113 -3.98 -11.56 10.17
N HIS A 114 -5.28 -11.22 10.22
CA HIS A 114 -5.96 -10.44 9.18
C HIS A 114 -6.44 -9.12 9.74
N PHE A 115 -6.02 -8.01 9.14
CA PHE A 115 -6.48 -6.67 9.54
C PHE A 115 -6.99 -5.90 8.32
N ASN A 116 -8.27 -5.52 8.33
CA ASN A 116 -8.88 -4.76 7.24
C ASN A 116 -9.46 -3.46 7.78
N PHE A 117 -9.22 -2.38 7.05
CA PHE A 117 -9.76 -1.07 7.35
C PHE A 117 -10.29 -0.38 6.09
N VAL A 118 -11.10 0.65 6.31
CA VAL A 118 -11.50 1.60 5.29
C VAL A 118 -11.56 2.98 5.92
N ALA A 119 -11.00 3.96 5.23
CA ALA A 119 -11.08 5.36 5.58
C ALA A 119 -11.78 6.11 4.43
N TYR A 120 -12.55 7.13 4.78
CA TYR A 120 -13.28 7.98 3.85
C TYR A 120 -12.91 9.44 4.04
N ARG A 121 -13.09 10.25 3.00
CA ARG A 121 -13.01 11.73 3.07
C ARG A 121 -11.72 12.22 3.72
N HIS A 122 -10.57 11.80 3.21
CA HIS A 122 -9.25 12.20 3.73
C HIS A 122 -9.07 11.88 5.22
N PHE A 123 -9.54 10.70 5.64
CA PHE A 123 -9.44 10.18 7.01
C PHE A 123 -10.32 10.88 8.06
N GLU A 124 -11.30 11.71 7.64
CA GLU A 124 -12.36 12.22 8.55
C GLU A 124 -13.17 11.10 9.21
N LEU A 125 -13.31 9.95 8.53
CA LEU A 125 -14.02 8.78 9.01
C LEU A 125 -13.16 7.53 8.75
N ALA A 126 -13.04 6.65 9.74
CA ALA A 126 -12.37 5.36 9.56
C ALA A 126 -13.12 4.22 10.28
N TYR A 127 -13.05 3.04 9.69
CA TYR A 127 -13.72 1.83 10.18
C TYR A 127 -12.82 0.60 10.01
N VAL A 128 -12.92 -0.34 10.95
CA VAL A 128 -12.08 -1.54 11.02
C VAL A 128 -12.95 -2.80 11.15
N GLN A 129 -12.57 -3.89 10.50
CA GLN A 129 -13.21 -5.20 10.73
C GLN A 129 -12.68 -5.85 12.02
N SER A 130 -12.93 -5.24 13.18
CA SER A 130 -12.38 -5.68 14.48
C SER A 130 -12.77 -7.12 14.83
N PHE A 131 -14.00 -7.54 14.53
CA PHE A 131 -14.45 -8.92 14.73
C PHE A 131 -13.62 -9.94 13.93
N LYS A 132 -13.26 -9.61 12.69
CA LYS A 132 -12.38 -10.43 11.85
C LYS A 132 -10.93 -10.44 12.34
N TYR A 133 -10.46 -9.32 12.86
CA TYR A 133 -9.14 -9.23 13.48
C TYR A 133 -9.05 -10.16 14.69
N TRP A 134 -9.99 -10.05 15.64
CA TRP A 134 -10.10 -10.93 16.80
C TRP A 134 -10.30 -12.40 16.43
N GLU A 135 -11.13 -12.71 15.43
CA GLU A 135 -11.30 -14.07 14.89
C GLU A 135 -9.97 -14.64 14.37
N SER A 136 -9.22 -13.85 13.59
CA SER A 136 -7.93 -14.28 13.03
C SER A 136 -6.86 -14.53 14.10
N LEU A 137 -6.97 -13.85 15.25
CA LEU A 137 -6.12 -14.08 16.42
C LEU A 137 -6.59 -15.24 17.31
N GLY A 138 -7.74 -15.87 17.00
CA GLY A 138 -8.35 -16.86 17.87
C GLY A 138 -8.81 -16.30 19.21
N PHE A 139 -9.00 -14.98 19.33
CA PHE A 139 -9.23 -14.29 20.60
C PHE A 139 -10.40 -14.89 21.39
N PHE A 140 -11.53 -15.14 20.72
CA PHE A 140 -12.75 -15.70 21.33
C PHE A 140 -12.70 -17.21 21.61
N LYS A 141 -11.59 -17.89 21.29
CA LYS A 141 -11.37 -19.32 21.60
C LYS A 141 -10.61 -19.55 22.92
N GLN A 142 -10.24 -18.47 23.61
CA GLN A 142 -9.57 -18.54 24.90
C GLN A 142 -10.53 -18.99 26.01
N ALA A 143 -10.01 -19.74 26.98
CA ALA A 143 -10.80 -20.47 27.97
C ALA A 143 -11.70 -19.62 28.90
N PHE A 144 -11.50 -18.30 28.95
CA PHE A 144 -12.36 -17.41 29.74
C PHE A 144 -13.72 -17.13 29.07
N PHE A 145 -13.79 -17.14 27.73
CA PHE A 145 -15.04 -16.96 27.00
C PHE A 145 -15.97 -18.18 27.13
N PRO A 146 -17.31 -18.02 26.96
CA PRO A 146 -18.23 -19.15 26.81
C PRO A 146 -17.85 -20.08 25.65
N TYR A 147 -18.31 -21.33 25.71
CA TYR A 147 -18.19 -22.26 24.59
C TYR A 147 -19.01 -21.72 23.40
N LEU A 148 -18.50 -21.86 22.16
CA LEU A 148 -19.10 -21.35 20.93
C LEU A 148 -19.24 -19.81 20.80
N THR A 149 -18.58 -19.00 21.64
CA THR A 149 -18.59 -17.52 21.48
C THR A 149 -18.10 -17.07 20.10
N ASP A 150 -17.12 -17.76 19.52
CA ASP A 150 -16.63 -17.50 18.16
C ASP A 150 -17.70 -17.76 17.10
N LEU A 151 -18.46 -18.86 17.19
CA LEU A 151 -19.58 -19.14 16.28
C LEU A 151 -20.72 -18.11 16.43
N ARG A 152 -21.01 -17.68 17.66
CA ARG A 152 -22.02 -16.66 17.96
C ARG A 152 -21.63 -15.28 17.40
N LEU A 153 -20.33 -15.01 17.25
CA LEU A 153 -19.79 -13.77 16.68
C LEU A 153 -19.54 -13.82 15.15
N ALA A 154 -19.62 -14.99 14.52
CA ALA A 154 -19.45 -15.16 13.09
C ALA A 154 -20.30 -14.21 12.21
N PRO A 155 -21.58 -13.85 12.55
CA PRO A 155 -22.35 -12.86 11.80
C PRO A 155 -21.71 -11.46 11.74
N PHE A 156 -20.92 -11.09 12.76
CA PHE A 156 -20.31 -9.77 12.90
C PHE A 156 -18.92 -9.68 12.25
N VAL A 157 -18.33 -10.78 11.78
CA VAL A 157 -16.98 -10.82 11.16
C VAL A 157 -16.85 -9.86 9.97
N ASN A 158 -17.92 -9.62 9.22
CA ASN A 158 -17.89 -8.68 8.09
C ASN A 158 -18.22 -7.23 8.47
N TYR A 159 -18.66 -6.95 9.69
CA TYR A 159 -19.00 -5.60 10.13
C TYR A 159 -17.76 -4.72 10.29
N TYR A 160 -17.96 -3.45 10.00
CA TYR A 160 -16.98 -2.37 10.08
C TYR A 160 -17.29 -1.51 11.30
N LEU A 161 -16.48 -1.67 12.35
CA LEU A 161 -16.59 -0.93 13.59
C LEU A 161 -15.93 0.45 13.43
N GLN A 162 -16.65 1.52 13.76
CA GLN A 162 -16.14 2.89 13.68
C GLN A 162 -15.00 3.12 14.68
N VAL A 163 -13.91 3.76 14.21
CA VAL A 163 -12.86 4.33 15.06
C VAL A 163 -13.35 5.69 15.57
N ASP A 164 -13.15 6.00 16.85
CA ASP A 164 -13.62 7.27 17.40
C ASP A 164 -12.88 8.46 16.78
N ASN A 165 -13.66 9.45 16.36
CA ASN A 165 -13.15 10.65 15.69
C ASN A 165 -12.15 11.44 16.56
N ASP A 166 -12.27 11.38 17.89
CA ASP A 166 -11.35 12.01 18.85
C ASP A 166 -9.91 11.47 18.74
N TYR A 167 -9.74 10.24 18.21
CA TYR A 167 -8.44 9.60 17.98
C TYR A 167 -8.05 9.53 16.49
N LEU A 168 -8.79 10.20 15.60
CA LEU A 168 -8.51 10.27 14.16
C LEU A 168 -7.68 11.50 13.74
N GLN A 169 -7.07 12.27 14.66
CA GLN A 169 -6.28 13.46 14.28
C GLN A 169 -5.00 13.73 15.07
N ALA A 170 -3.95 14.08 14.30
CA ALA A 170 -2.92 15.05 14.66
C ALA A 170 -2.24 15.61 13.39
N ASN A 171 -1.98 14.73 12.41
CA ASN A 171 -1.42 15.06 11.11
C ASN A 171 -2.29 14.41 10.02
N PRO A 172 -3.28 15.11 9.42
CA PRO A 172 -3.95 14.57 8.25
C PRO A 172 -2.92 14.26 7.16
N LEU A 173 -3.05 13.12 6.50
CA LEU A 173 -2.35 12.89 5.24
C LEU A 173 -2.64 14.09 4.33
N SER A 174 -1.57 14.70 3.81
CA SER A 174 -1.70 15.75 2.79
C SER A 174 -2.63 15.29 1.68
N SER A 175 -3.27 16.23 0.97
CA SER A 175 -4.21 16.01 -0.15
C SER A 175 -3.63 15.34 -1.41
N ASN A 176 -2.58 14.54 -1.24
CA ASN A 176 -1.98 13.65 -2.19
C ASN A 176 -1.46 12.43 -1.39
N MET A 177 -2.26 11.37 -1.33
CA MET A 177 -1.93 10.14 -0.62
C MET A 177 -0.89 9.32 -1.42
N LEU A 178 -0.97 9.38 -2.75
CA LEU A 178 -0.11 8.75 -3.74
C LEU A 178 1.36 9.04 -3.49
N GLN A 179 1.76 10.30 -3.26
CA GLN A 179 3.13 10.67 -2.91
C GLN A 179 3.64 10.01 -1.62
N SER A 180 2.74 9.73 -0.67
CA SER A 180 3.09 9.09 0.60
C SER A 180 3.17 7.57 0.48
N LEU A 181 2.46 7.00 -0.50
CA LEU A 181 2.45 5.57 -0.81
C LEU A 181 3.46 5.17 -1.88
N LEU A 182 3.97 6.11 -2.69
CA LEU A 182 4.92 5.84 -3.75
C LEU A 182 6.32 5.61 -3.19
N LEU A 183 6.80 4.37 -3.27
CA LEU A 183 8.20 4.07 -2.97
C LEU A 183 9.09 4.48 -4.15
N LEU A 184 9.59 5.71 -4.14
CA LEU A 184 10.56 6.24 -5.10
C LEU A 184 11.86 6.62 -4.37
N PRO A 185 13.06 6.31 -4.90
CA PRO A 185 14.30 6.83 -4.34
C PRO A 185 14.47 8.33 -4.60
N ASN A 186 15.35 8.96 -3.81
CA ASN A 186 15.71 10.36 -3.99
C ASN A 186 16.11 10.62 -5.46
N ARG A 187 15.47 11.61 -6.09
CA ARG A 187 15.57 11.83 -7.54
C ARG A 187 17.01 12.04 -8.02
N ASP A 188 17.86 12.73 -7.26
CA ASP A 188 19.26 12.97 -7.66
C ASP A 188 20.11 11.71 -7.54
N LYS A 189 19.85 10.86 -6.53
CA LYS A 189 20.50 9.55 -6.38
C LYS A 189 20.02 8.59 -7.47
N LEU A 190 18.72 8.55 -7.76
CA LEU A 190 18.14 7.76 -8.85
C LEU A 190 18.73 8.16 -10.21
N ASN A 191 18.90 9.46 -10.47
CA ASN A 191 19.53 9.99 -11.68
C ASN A 191 21.03 9.63 -11.81
N GLN A 192 21.72 9.27 -10.73
CA GLN A 192 23.11 8.81 -10.80
C GLN A 192 23.16 7.38 -11.35
N VAL A 193 22.45 6.44 -10.73
CA VAL A 193 22.38 5.05 -11.22
C VAL A 193 21.63 4.90 -12.53
N ALA A 194 20.63 5.75 -12.81
CA ALA A 194 19.88 5.69 -14.07
C ALA A 194 20.71 6.04 -15.32
N LYS A 195 21.90 6.64 -15.20
CA LYS A 195 22.78 6.90 -16.36
C LYS A 195 23.40 5.63 -16.91
N ASP A 196 23.76 4.71 -16.01
CA ASP A 196 24.58 3.54 -16.34
C ASP A 196 23.76 2.23 -16.33
N TYR A 197 22.66 2.18 -15.56
CA TYR A 197 21.89 0.95 -15.30
C TYR A 197 20.42 0.99 -15.72
N LEU A 198 19.93 2.11 -16.28
CA LEU A 198 18.58 2.19 -16.83
C LEU A 198 18.59 1.64 -18.27
N VAL A 199 17.69 0.71 -18.55
CA VAL A 199 17.42 0.14 -19.86
C VAL A 199 15.98 0.49 -20.25
N LYS A 200 15.76 0.75 -21.54
CA LYS A 200 14.43 0.91 -22.13
C LYS A 200 14.20 -0.21 -23.14
N ASP A 201 13.13 -0.96 -22.96
CA ASP A 201 12.74 -2.07 -23.84
C ASP A 201 11.22 -2.01 -24.11
N GLN A 202 10.82 -2.01 -25.38
CA GLN A 202 9.41 -1.93 -25.83
C GLN A 202 8.60 -0.79 -25.19
N GLY A 203 9.26 0.32 -24.84
CA GLY A 203 8.64 1.48 -24.16
C GLY A 203 8.56 1.37 -22.63
N ASN A 204 8.99 0.26 -22.05
CA ASN A 204 9.10 0.05 -20.61
C ASN A 204 10.51 0.40 -20.13
N TYR A 205 10.61 0.91 -18.90
CA TYR A 205 11.88 1.23 -18.25
C TYR A 205 12.22 0.18 -17.20
N ARG A 206 13.45 -0.34 -17.23
CA ARG A 206 14.00 -1.24 -16.21
C ARG A 206 15.32 -0.69 -15.68
N LEU A 207 15.45 -0.61 -14.36
CA LEU A 207 16.69 -0.32 -13.67
C LEU A 207 16.93 -1.43 -12.64
N SER A 208 18.11 -2.04 -12.64
CA SER A 208 18.50 -2.98 -11.59
C SER A 208 19.95 -2.77 -11.20
N VAL A 209 20.20 -2.62 -9.91
CA VAL A 209 21.51 -2.33 -9.33
C VAL A 209 21.74 -3.18 -8.07
N GLU A 210 22.97 -3.58 -7.85
CA GLU A 210 23.41 -4.32 -6.68
C GLU A 210 24.10 -3.38 -5.67
N ARG A 211 24.58 -3.93 -4.56
CA ARG A 211 25.03 -3.17 -3.39
C ARG A 211 26.13 -2.13 -3.65
N LEU A 212 27.05 -2.38 -4.59
CA LEU A 212 28.20 -1.48 -4.83
C LEU A 212 27.81 -0.27 -5.69
N GLU A 213 26.74 -0.43 -6.45
CA GLU A 213 26.21 0.55 -7.41
C GLU A 213 25.16 1.47 -6.74
N ILE A 214 24.49 1.01 -5.68
CA ILE A 214 23.49 1.80 -4.93
C ILE A 214 24.16 2.96 -4.18
N PRO A 215 23.79 4.23 -4.46
CA PRO A 215 24.29 5.38 -3.71
C PRO A 215 23.90 5.34 -2.24
N ALA A 216 24.80 5.81 -1.36
CA ALA A 216 24.50 5.96 0.06
C ALA A 216 23.29 6.88 0.30
N GLN A 217 22.45 6.50 1.26
CA GLN A 217 21.19 7.19 1.61
C GLN A 217 20.25 7.34 0.41
N PHE A 218 20.00 6.22 -0.30
CA PHE A 218 19.28 6.20 -1.58
C PHE A 218 17.85 6.78 -1.53
N PHE A 219 17.19 6.71 -0.36
CA PHE A 219 15.84 7.21 -0.11
C PHE A 219 15.82 8.46 0.81
N GLU A 220 16.92 9.22 0.86
CA GLU A 220 17.01 10.43 1.69
C GLU A 220 16.04 11.54 1.25
N GLY A 221 15.34 12.15 2.22
CA GLY A 221 14.39 13.23 1.99
C GLY A 221 12.98 12.76 1.62
N GLU A 222 12.78 11.46 1.35
CA GLU A 222 11.46 10.89 1.16
C GLU A 222 10.67 10.91 2.48
N SER A 223 9.35 11.11 2.38
CA SER A 223 8.45 11.02 3.53
C SER A 223 7.27 10.14 3.15
N LEU A 224 7.27 8.93 3.71
CA LEU A 224 6.45 7.81 3.32
C LEU A 224 5.39 7.51 4.38
N LEU A 225 4.37 6.74 4.00
CA LEU A 225 3.26 6.41 4.88
C LEU A 225 3.68 5.50 6.03
N ASN A 226 3.45 5.99 7.26
CA ASN A 226 3.42 5.20 8.46
C ASN A 226 1.97 5.08 8.97
N PHE A 227 1.43 3.87 8.87
CA PHE A 227 0.14 3.50 9.43
C PHE A 227 0.33 2.85 10.80
N THR A 228 -0.42 3.30 11.80
CA THR A 228 -0.47 2.67 13.12
C THR A 228 -1.92 2.58 13.59
N TYR A 229 -2.37 1.35 13.86
CA TYR A 229 -3.61 1.07 14.56
C TYR A 229 -3.32 0.47 15.93
N ARG A 230 -4.02 0.96 16.95
CA ARG A 230 -4.00 0.38 18.28
C ARG A 230 -5.44 0.11 18.73
N GLN A 231 -5.64 -1.07 19.31
CA GLN A 231 -6.87 -1.44 19.98
C GLN A 231 -6.55 -1.89 21.40
N ASP A 232 -7.20 -1.25 22.38
CA ASP A 232 -7.20 -1.72 23.77
C ASP A 232 -8.60 -2.28 24.06
N TYR A 233 -8.69 -3.55 24.47
CA TYR A 233 -9.94 -4.23 24.83
C TYR A 233 -9.94 -4.55 26.32
N GLU A 234 -10.93 -4.05 27.06
CA GLU A 234 -11.07 -4.32 28.49
C GLU A 234 -12.31 -5.17 28.77
N LEU A 235 -12.17 -6.16 29.65
CA LEU A 235 -13.27 -7.00 30.13
C LEU A 235 -13.25 -7.04 31.67
N ASN A 236 -14.34 -6.57 32.27
CA ASN A 236 -14.48 -6.37 33.71
C ASN A 236 -15.83 -6.95 34.21
N PRO A 237 -15.90 -7.55 35.41
CA PRO A 237 -17.18 -7.89 36.00
C PRO A 237 -17.86 -6.62 36.52
N THR A 238 -19.18 -6.52 36.35
CA THR A 238 -19.96 -5.47 37.02
C THR A 238 -20.08 -5.76 38.51
N SER A 239 -20.12 -4.70 39.32
CA SER A 239 -20.05 -4.80 40.80
C SER A 239 -21.36 -5.19 41.50
N LYS A 240 -22.42 -5.53 40.75
CA LYS A 240 -23.76 -5.74 41.31
C LYS A 240 -24.44 -7.05 40.89
N ASP A 241 -24.33 -7.45 39.62
CA ASP A 241 -25.30 -8.39 39.03
C ASP A 241 -24.65 -9.50 38.17
N GLN A 242 -23.34 -9.77 38.34
CA GLN A 242 -22.56 -10.75 37.55
C GLN A 242 -22.44 -10.47 36.03
N HIS A 243 -23.15 -9.47 35.52
CA HIS A 243 -23.01 -8.94 34.16
C HIS A 243 -21.56 -8.58 33.80
N LEU A 244 -21.20 -8.72 32.53
CA LEU A 244 -19.88 -8.43 31.98
C LEU A 244 -19.90 -7.03 31.36
N ASN A 245 -19.07 -6.12 31.86
CA ASN A 245 -18.81 -4.83 31.22
C ASN A 245 -17.58 -4.96 30.32
N GLN A 246 -17.71 -4.57 29.06
CA GLN A 246 -16.57 -4.51 28.15
C GLN A 246 -16.42 -3.16 27.46
N SER A 247 -15.16 -2.78 27.25
CA SER A 247 -14.78 -1.54 26.58
C SER A 247 -13.83 -1.86 25.43
N ILE A 248 -14.09 -1.26 24.27
CA ILE A 248 -13.23 -1.33 23.09
C ILE A 248 -12.75 0.10 22.84
N LYS A 249 -11.47 0.39 23.02
CA LYS A 249 -10.86 1.66 22.62
C LYS A 249 -10.07 1.46 21.33
N GLN A 250 -10.19 2.39 20.38
CA GLN A 250 -9.48 2.33 19.11
C GLN A 250 -8.80 3.65 18.78
N GLU A 251 -7.55 3.56 18.32
CA GLU A 251 -6.75 4.69 17.86
C GLU A 251 -6.20 4.33 16.48
N MET A 252 -6.36 5.22 15.50
CA MET A 252 -5.87 4.99 14.13
C MET A 252 -5.16 6.23 13.63
N ASN A 253 -3.88 6.08 13.31
CA ASN A 253 -2.99 7.16 12.89
C ASN A 253 -2.39 6.86 11.52
N PHE A 254 -2.42 7.87 10.65
CA PHE A 254 -1.68 7.89 9.39
C PHE A 254 -0.74 9.08 9.43
N VAL A 255 0.56 8.84 9.33
CA VAL A 255 1.59 9.89 9.46
C VAL A 255 2.55 9.82 8.28
N LYS A 256 2.96 10.99 7.79
CA LYS A 256 3.94 11.17 6.72
C LYS A 256 5.18 11.89 7.26
N ASP A 257 5.90 11.23 8.17
CA ASP A 257 7.07 11.80 8.88
C ASP A 257 8.32 10.90 8.89
N LYS A 258 8.29 9.74 8.23
CA LYS A 258 9.40 8.76 8.20
C LYS A 258 9.91 8.53 6.78
N PRO A 259 11.22 8.27 6.59
CA PRO A 259 11.80 7.89 5.30
C PRO A 259 11.56 6.39 4.96
N TYR A 260 10.49 5.79 5.47
CA TYR A 260 10.14 4.39 5.27
C TYR A 260 8.63 4.16 5.32
N LEU A 261 8.16 3.14 4.61
CA LEU A 261 6.79 2.64 4.74
C LEU A 261 6.70 1.76 6.00
N ALA A 262 5.63 1.93 6.78
CA ALA A 262 5.33 1.05 7.90
C ALA A 262 3.82 0.84 8.11
N PHE A 263 3.47 -0.36 8.56
CA PHE A 263 2.13 -0.76 8.97
C PHE A 263 2.23 -1.48 10.32
N ASN A 264 1.73 -0.84 11.37
CA ASN A 264 1.76 -1.33 12.74
C ASN A 264 0.33 -1.58 13.22
N VAL A 265 0.07 -2.76 13.79
CA VAL A 265 -1.24 -3.16 14.31
C VAL A 265 -1.01 -3.76 15.70
N ASP A 266 -1.41 -3.02 16.73
CA ASP A 266 -1.25 -3.40 18.13
C ASP A 266 -2.63 -3.74 18.74
N LEU A 267 -2.77 -4.92 19.36
CA LEU A 267 -3.87 -5.27 20.25
C LEU A 267 -3.34 -5.46 21.67
N ASN A 268 -3.93 -4.77 22.63
CA ASN A 268 -3.77 -5.08 24.05
C ASN A 268 -5.12 -5.50 24.63
N THR A 269 -5.10 -6.46 25.55
CA THR A 269 -6.30 -6.87 26.26
C THR A 269 -6.07 -6.76 27.77
N THR A 270 -7.06 -6.28 28.51
CA THR A 270 -7.03 -6.20 29.97
C THR A 270 -8.24 -6.96 30.50
N ILE A 271 -7.98 -8.10 31.14
CA ILE A 271 -9.01 -9.00 31.64
C ILE A 271 -8.94 -8.99 33.17
N SER A 272 -10.01 -8.56 33.84
CA SER A 272 -10.02 -8.46 35.29
C SER A 272 -9.92 -9.84 35.97
N GLN A 273 -9.07 -9.93 36.99
CA GLN A 273 -8.90 -11.13 37.82
C GLN A 273 -10.17 -11.52 38.58
N ASP A 274 -11.11 -10.60 38.76
CA ASP A 274 -12.37 -10.86 39.47
C ASP A 274 -13.37 -11.65 38.61
N LEU A 275 -13.18 -11.75 37.29
CA LEU A 275 -13.97 -12.62 36.41
C LEU A 275 -13.87 -14.10 36.80
N ALA A 276 -12.66 -14.56 37.14
CA ALA A 276 -12.44 -15.92 37.60
C ALA A 276 -13.10 -16.21 38.96
N LYS A 277 -13.31 -15.18 39.79
CA LYS A 277 -14.01 -15.28 41.08
C LYS A 277 -15.54 -15.23 40.91
N ALA A 278 -16.01 -14.45 39.94
CA ALA A 278 -17.43 -14.28 39.65
C ALA A 278 -18.11 -15.52 39.07
N ASN A 279 -17.35 -16.42 38.40
CA ASN A 279 -17.90 -17.64 37.82
C ASN A 279 -17.28 -18.92 38.46
N PRO A 280 -17.94 -19.54 39.47
CA PRO A 280 -17.38 -20.65 40.25
C PRO A 280 -17.00 -21.90 39.43
N SER A 281 -17.66 -22.12 38.29
CA SER A 281 -17.35 -23.22 37.37
C SER A 281 -15.98 -23.03 36.67
N LYS A 282 -15.59 -21.76 36.45
CA LYS A 282 -14.34 -21.34 35.80
C LYS A 282 -13.23 -20.96 36.80
N ALA A 283 -13.53 -20.86 38.09
CA ALA A 283 -12.59 -20.50 39.16
C ALA A 283 -11.37 -21.42 39.33
N ARG A 284 -11.32 -22.57 38.63
CA ARG A 284 -10.17 -23.49 38.57
C ARG A 284 -9.33 -23.36 37.30
N LEU A 285 -9.75 -22.55 36.32
CA LEU A 285 -8.93 -22.28 35.15
C LEU A 285 -7.74 -21.41 35.58
N PRO A 286 -6.49 -21.74 35.17
CA PRO A 286 -5.36 -20.87 35.44
C PRO A 286 -5.60 -19.51 34.78
N LEU A 287 -5.16 -18.44 35.47
CA LEU A 287 -5.12 -17.09 34.91
C LEU A 287 -4.25 -17.11 33.65
N LEU A 288 -4.89 -17.18 32.48
CA LEU A 288 -4.20 -16.98 31.21
C LEU A 288 -3.75 -15.51 31.16
N PRO A 289 -2.50 -15.24 30.74
CA PRO A 289 -2.03 -13.87 30.62
C PRO A 289 -2.89 -13.10 29.60
N PRO A 290 -3.01 -11.77 29.74
CA PRO A 290 -3.66 -10.95 28.72
C PRO A 290 -3.04 -11.20 27.34
N LEU A 291 -3.88 -11.33 26.33
CA LEU A 291 -3.42 -11.34 24.94
C LEU A 291 -2.92 -9.92 24.60
N SER A 292 -1.61 -9.78 24.43
CA SER A 292 -1.01 -8.66 23.72
C SER A 292 -0.44 -9.20 22.41
N ARG A 293 -0.77 -8.54 21.30
CA ARG A 293 -0.27 -8.89 19.97
C ARG A 293 0.18 -7.62 19.28
N LYS A 294 1.43 -7.63 18.83
CA LYS A 294 2.06 -6.54 18.07
C LYS A 294 2.49 -7.09 16.73
N GLU A 295 1.89 -6.56 15.66
CA GLU A 295 2.22 -6.88 14.29
C GLU A 295 2.84 -5.66 13.62
N SER A 296 3.96 -5.84 12.91
CA SER A 296 4.65 -4.75 12.24
C SER A 296 5.27 -5.20 10.92
N LEU A 297 4.96 -4.46 9.85
CA LEU A 297 5.64 -4.56 8.56
C LEU A 297 6.27 -3.20 8.27
N SER A 298 7.58 -3.16 8.05
CA SER A 298 8.33 -1.92 7.85
C SER A 298 9.41 -2.11 6.79
N THR A 299 9.73 -1.04 6.07
CA THR A 299 10.85 -1.01 5.10
C THR A 299 12.11 -0.36 5.67
N ALA A 300 12.09 0.17 6.91
CA ALA A 300 13.19 0.94 7.50
C ALA A 300 14.57 0.26 7.36
N GLY A 301 14.77 -0.89 8.02
CA GLY A 301 16.05 -1.61 7.96
C GLY A 301 16.43 -2.09 6.54
N ILE A 302 15.43 -2.37 5.70
CA ILE A 302 15.65 -2.79 4.30
C ILE A 302 16.25 -1.63 3.50
N MET A 303 15.68 -0.43 3.63
CA MET A 303 16.08 0.79 2.91
C MET A 303 17.41 1.36 3.43
N ASP A 304 17.70 1.22 4.72
CA ASP A 304 18.98 1.62 5.33
C ASP A 304 20.15 0.70 4.90
N LYS A 305 19.87 -0.58 4.65
CA LYS A 305 20.88 -1.62 4.40
C LYS A 305 20.60 -2.41 3.12
N LEU A 306 20.30 -1.70 2.04
CA LEU A 306 20.05 -2.27 0.72
C LEU A 306 21.24 -3.09 0.23
N THR A 307 20.94 -4.28 -0.29
CA THR A 307 21.84 -5.12 -1.07
C THR A 307 21.47 -5.15 -2.55
N LYS A 308 20.21 -4.89 -2.89
CA LYS A 308 19.69 -4.86 -4.26
C LYS A 308 18.54 -3.85 -4.38
N PHE A 309 18.48 -3.15 -5.50
CA PHE A 309 17.33 -2.34 -5.91
C PHE A 309 16.97 -2.65 -7.37
N SER A 310 15.70 -2.97 -7.62
CA SER A 310 15.16 -3.13 -8.97
C SER A 310 13.88 -2.33 -9.13
N LEU A 311 13.73 -1.68 -10.27
CA LEU A 311 12.58 -0.86 -10.67
C LEU A 311 12.18 -1.26 -12.10
N ASP A 312 10.92 -1.66 -12.28
CA ASP A 312 10.29 -1.87 -13.59
C ASP A 312 9.10 -0.91 -13.70
N PHE A 313 9.08 -0.07 -14.75
CA PHE A 313 7.99 0.85 -15.04
C PHE A 313 7.44 0.62 -16.46
N ASP A 314 6.21 0.11 -16.52
CA ASP A 314 5.43 0.03 -17.75
C ASP A 314 4.75 1.38 -18.01
N VAL A 315 5.22 2.09 -19.04
CA VAL A 315 4.75 3.46 -19.35
C VAL A 315 3.34 3.46 -19.93
N LYS A 316 2.96 2.39 -20.62
CA LYS A 316 1.68 2.28 -21.33
C LYS A 316 0.54 2.02 -20.35
N ASP A 317 0.71 1.02 -19.50
CA ASP A 317 -0.28 0.61 -18.50
C ASP A 317 -0.09 1.38 -17.16
N ARG A 318 0.95 2.23 -17.08
CA ARG A 318 1.41 2.98 -15.90
C ARG A 318 1.62 2.09 -14.67
N VAL A 319 2.18 0.89 -14.87
CA VAL A 319 2.44 -0.07 -13.79
C VAL A 319 3.87 0.08 -13.29
N TYR A 320 4.01 0.42 -12.02
CA TYR A 320 5.29 0.63 -11.35
C TYR A 320 5.55 -0.49 -10.36
N ARG A 321 6.70 -1.16 -10.50
CA ARG A 321 7.13 -2.26 -9.64
C ARG A 321 8.50 -1.95 -9.06
N VAL A 322 8.66 -2.18 -7.77
CA VAL A 322 9.94 -2.05 -7.06
C VAL A 322 10.21 -3.32 -6.29
N VAL A 323 11.46 -3.77 -6.33
CA VAL A 323 11.98 -4.81 -5.45
C VAL A 323 13.16 -4.23 -4.69
N LEU A 324 13.07 -4.23 -3.36
CA LEU A 324 14.19 -3.97 -2.47
C LEU A 324 14.64 -5.30 -1.88
N GLU A 325 15.95 -5.53 -1.80
CA GLU A 325 16.52 -6.53 -0.90
C GLU A 325 17.51 -5.82 0.02
N GLY A 326 17.48 -6.15 1.31
CA GLY A 326 18.33 -5.52 2.30
C GLY A 326 18.36 -6.29 3.62
N MET A 327 19.11 -5.79 4.59
CA MET A 327 19.36 -6.46 5.87
C MET A 327 18.61 -5.80 7.02
N THR A 328 17.64 -6.50 7.59
CA THR A 328 16.99 -6.08 8.84
C THR A 328 17.77 -6.61 10.04
N GLU A 329 17.75 -5.87 11.16
CA GLU A 329 18.44 -6.24 12.40
C GLU A 329 17.48 -6.17 13.58
N TYR A 330 17.50 -7.25 14.38
CA TYR A 330 16.76 -7.37 15.62
C TYR A 330 17.78 -7.51 16.75
N VAL A 331 17.72 -6.58 17.73
CA VAL A 331 18.58 -6.61 18.91
C VAL A 331 17.77 -7.09 20.09
N ASP A 332 18.06 -8.31 20.56
CA ASP A 332 17.49 -8.79 21.82
C ASP A 332 18.36 -8.33 22.99
N PHE A 333 17.94 -7.21 23.59
CA PHE A 333 18.55 -6.63 24.78
C PHE A 333 18.22 -7.47 26.02
N ASN A 334 19.05 -8.49 26.22
CA ASN A 334 19.06 -9.40 27.37
C ASN A 334 19.44 -8.70 28.71
N LEU A 335 18.75 -7.60 29.08
CA LEU A 335 19.00 -6.81 30.28
C LEU A 335 18.82 -7.59 31.60
N LEU A 336 18.16 -8.75 31.55
CA LEU A 336 17.81 -9.58 32.70
C LEU A 336 18.41 -11.00 32.65
N SER A 337 19.25 -11.31 31.65
CA SER A 337 19.94 -12.61 31.56
C SER A 337 21.45 -12.42 31.51
N THR A 338 22.21 -13.45 31.92
CA THR A 338 23.68 -13.41 31.89
C THR A 338 24.27 -13.65 30.50
N ASN A 339 23.42 -13.76 29.47
CA ASN A 339 23.86 -13.98 28.10
C ASN A 339 24.17 -12.65 27.41
N THR A 340 25.19 -12.62 26.57
CA THR A 340 25.46 -11.47 25.69
C THR A 340 24.25 -11.16 24.81
N ALA A 341 23.94 -9.87 24.63
CA ALA A 341 22.88 -9.42 23.73
C ALA A 341 23.03 -10.06 22.34
N ASN A 342 21.94 -10.58 21.80
CA ASN A 342 21.95 -11.29 20.53
C ASN A 342 21.51 -10.33 19.42
N LEU A 343 22.37 -10.15 18.41
CA LEU A 343 22.04 -9.43 17.19
C LEU A 343 21.66 -10.45 16.12
N GLN A 344 20.39 -10.50 15.75
CA GLN A 344 19.93 -11.29 14.61
C GLN A 344 19.81 -10.37 13.39
N THR A 345 20.62 -10.63 12.36
CA THR A 345 20.51 -9.99 11.05
C THR A 345 19.75 -10.92 10.12
N ARG A 346 18.68 -10.44 9.47
CA ARG A 346 17.87 -11.22 8.52
C ARG A 346 17.79 -10.52 7.15
N PRO A 347 18.17 -11.18 6.04
CA PRO A 347 17.95 -10.65 4.70
C PRO A 347 16.45 -10.66 4.38
N VAL A 348 15.90 -9.52 3.96
CA VAL A 348 14.47 -9.37 3.65
C VAL A 348 14.29 -8.78 2.26
N ARG A 349 13.39 -9.38 1.48
CA ARG A 349 12.88 -8.82 0.22
C ARG A 349 11.58 -8.09 0.46
N PHE A 350 11.51 -6.84 0.01
CA PHE A 350 10.27 -6.08 -0.12
C PHE A 350 9.88 -5.98 -1.61
N GLU A 351 8.71 -6.49 -1.96
CA GLU A 351 8.14 -6.38 -3.30
C GLU A 351 6.97 -5.38 -3.26
N TYR A 352 6.98 -4.42 -4.16
CA TYR A 352 5.98 -3.35 -4.27
C TYR A 352 5.44 -3.30 -5.70
N THR A 353 4.14 -3.07 -5.85
CA THR A 353 3.50 -2.78 -7.15
C THR A 353 2.42 -1.72 -6.97
N LEU A 354 2.51 -0.65 -7.75
CA LEU A 354 1.48 0.37 -7.92
C LEU A 354 0.94 0.31 -9.36
N ARG A 355 -0.38 0.44 -9.52
CA ARG A 355 -1.04 0.47 -10.83
C ARG A 355 -2.36 1.25 -10.79
N PRO A 356 -2.75 1.93 -11.88
CA PRO A 356 -4.07 2.54 -11.99
C PRO A 356 -5.16 1.46 -12.01
N VAL A 357 -6.23 1.65 -11.25
CA VAL A 357 -7.34 0.69 -11.13
C VAL A 357 -8.66 1.42 -10.94
N LYS A 358 -9.59 1.26 -11.89
CA LYS A 358 -10.98 1.70 -11.75
C LYS A 358 -11.83 0.66 -11.01
N ARG A 359 -11.54 0.46 -9.73
CA ARG A 359 -12.34 -0.40 -8.83
C ARG A 359 -12.94 0.49 -7.74
N PRO A 360 -14.27 0.50 -7.56
CA PRO A 360 -14.86 1.29 -6.50
C PRO A 360 -14.44 0.75 -5.13
N ILE A 361 -14.11 1.66 -4.23
CA ILE A 361 -14.22 1.44 -2.78
C ILE A 361 -15.74 1.41 -2.48
N PRO A 362 -16.26 0.47 -1.67
CA PRO A 362 -17.68 0.47 -1.31
C PRO A 362 -18.10 1.81 -0.70
N SER A 363 -19.31 2.30 -0.98
CA SER A 363 -19.76 3.53 -0.32
C SER A 363 -20.05 3.24 1.16
N LEU A 364 -19.99 4.28 2.01
CA LEU A 364 -20.28 4.14 3.44
C LEU A 364 -21.68 3.55 3.71
N GLY A 365 -22.66 3.81 2.83
CA GLY A 365 -24.01 3.26 2.94
C GLY A 365 -24.13 1.78 2.53
N ASP A 366 -23.15 1.24 1.80
CA ASP A 366 -23.11 -0.18 1.40
C ASP A 366 -22.35 -1.05 2.43
N LEU A 367 -21.68 -0.44 3.41
CA LEU A 367 -20.95 -1.17 4.43
C LEU A 367 -21.85 -1.53 5.62
N PRO A 368 -21.83 -2.79 6.10
CA PRO A 368 -22.41 -3.14 7.39
C PRO A 368 -21.55 -2.48 8.48
N THR A 369 -21.98 -1.33 8.96
CA THR A 369 -21.26 -0.54 9.97
C THR A 369 -21.86 -0.71 11.35
N MET A 370 -21.05 -0.41 12.37
CA MET A 370 -21.44 -0.42 13.77
C MET A 370 -20.61 0.61 14.53
N ASN A 371 -21.20 1.31 15.49
CA ASN A 371 -20.44 2.16 16.42
C ASN A 371 -19.99 1.37 17.67
N GLN A 372 -19.10 1.94 18.49
CA GLN A 372 -18.56 1.23 19.65
C GLN A 372 -19.61 0.88 20.71
N ALA A 373 -20.61 1.73 20.94
CA ALA A 373 -21.68 1.46 21.89
C ALA A 373 -22.58 0.29 21.44
N GLU A 374 -22.89 0.22 20.14
CA GLU A 374 -23.57 -0.94 19.54
C GLU A 374 -22.73 -2.21 19.65
N ALA A 375 -21.43 -2.13 19.34
CA ALA A 375 -20.52 -3.28 19.43
C ALA A 375 -20.41 -3.81 20.87
N ASN A 376 -20.30 -2.93 21.86
CA ASN A 376 -20.33 -3.31 23.27
C ASN A 376 -21.67 -3.96 23.63
N TYR A 377 -22.80 -3.34 23.30
CA TYR A 377 -24.13 -3.89 23.58
C TYR A 377 -24.35 -5.30 22.98
N TYR A 378 -23.97 -5.52 21.72
CA TYR A 378 -24.08 -6.86 21.11
C TYR A 378 -23.13 -7.86 21.76
N MET A 379 -21.88 -7.47 22.01
CA MET A 379 -20.91 -8.33 22.67
C MET A 379 -21.34 -8.76 24.08
N GLU A 380 -21.74 -7.80 24.93
CA GLU A 380 -22.22 -8.08 26.30
C GLU A 380 -23.32 -9.13 26.27
N ARG A 381 -24.35 -8.96 25.44
CA ARG A 381 -25.46 -9.91 25.31
C ARG A 381 -25.02 -11.31 24.83
N LEU A 382 -24.03 -11.41 23.96
CA LEU A 382 -23.52 -12.68 23.44
C LEU A 382 -22.62 -13.41 24.45
N LEU A 383 -21.90 -12.65 25.27
CA LEU A 383 -21.07 -13.15 26.36
C LEU A 383 -21.89 -13.58 27.59
N GLU A 384 -23.04 -12.95 27.81
CA GLU A 384 -23.95 -13.24 28.94
C GLU A 384 -25.00 -14.32 28.65
N SER A 385 -25.27 -14.62 27.37
CA SER A 385 -26.12 -15.76 27.03
C SER A 385 -25.46 -17.09 27.45
N GLU A 386 -25.91 -17.67 28.57
CA GLU A 386 -25.58 -19.06 28.91
C GLU A 386 -26.25 -20.04 27.92
N ASP A 387 -25.70 -21.24 27.78
CA ASP A 387 -26.38 -22.42 27.22
C ASP A 387 -27.01 -23.23 28.37
#